data_AF-A0A945Z3U7-F1
#
_entry.id   AF-A0A945Z3U7-F1
#
_cell.length_a   1.000
_cell.length_b   1.000
_cell.length_c   1.000
_cell.angle_alpha   90.00
_cell.angle_beta   90.00
_cell.angle_gamma   90.00
#
_symmetry.space_group_name_H-M   'P 1'
#
loop_
_entity.id
_entity.type
_entity.pdbx_description
1 polymer ?
#
loop_
_entity_poly.entity_id
_entity_poly.type
_entity_poly.pdbx_seq_one_letter_code
_entity_poly.pdbx_strand_id
1 'polypeptide(L)'
;MKTNSITRQELAIALYRLIESPVQEEKSSKDLSEDVETKMIVSKYKRTEYAKNLNERMDISIHKLRNSLAAISLAAEILRKRVEKNESNDNYFEMIFKGIGSLECTAKNLFKTVSDK
;
A
#
# COMPACT_ATOMS: atom_id res chain seq x y z
N MET A 1 6.70 28.34 18.71
CA MET A 1 7.18 27.07 18.12
C MET A 1 7.23 27.25 16.61
N LYS A 2 8.41 27.12 15.97
CA LYS A 2 8.50 27.15 14.51
C LYS A 2 7.89 25.86 13.97
N THR A 3 6.73 25.96 13.33
CA THR A 3 6.12 24.86 12.58
C THR A 3 7.03 24.56 11.40
N ASN A 4 7.75 23.44 11.45
CA ASN A 4 8.46 22.88 10.30
C ASN A 4 7.42 22.30 9.33
N SER A 5 6.66 23.18 8.69
CA SER A 5 5.71 22.83 7.63
C SER A 5 6.48 22.49 6.36
N ILE A 6 6.15 21.35 5.74
CA ILE A 6 6.56 21.08 4.35
C ILE A 6 6.01 22.22 3.48
N THR A 7 6.89 22.86 2.74
CA THR A 7 6.50 23.88 1.78
C THR A 7 5.76 23.22 0.62
N ARG A 8 4.81 23.94 0.02
CA ARG A 8 4.08 23.48 -1.16
C ARG A 8 5.02 23.07 -2.31
N GLN A 9 6.21 23.68 -2.34
CA GLN A 9 7.27 23.42 -3.31
C GLN A 9 7.99 22.09 -3.02
N GLU A 10 8.35 21.81 -1.75
CA GLU A 10 8.87 20.49 -1.33
C GLU A 10 7.86 19.37 -1.62
N LEU A 11 6.57 19.59 -1.37
CA LEU A 11 5.52 18.62 -1.69
C LEU A 11 5.35 18.41 -3.20
N ALA A 12 5.35 19.49 -3.98
CA ALA A 12 5.23 19.42 -5.42
C ALA A 12 6.41 18.65 -6.03
N ILE A 13 7.66 18.91 -5.62
CA ILE A 13 8.84 18.20 -6.13
C ILE A 13 8.76 16.70 -5.82
N ALA A 14 8.39 16.33 -4.59
CA ALA A 14 8.24 14.92 -4.20
C ALA A 14 7.14 14.20 -5.01
N LEU A 15 6.00 14.87 -5.24
CA LEU A 15 4.89 14.31 -6.03
C LEU A 15 5.20 14.29 -7.53
N TYR A 16 5.82 15.33 -8.09
CA TYR A 16 6.22 15.37 -9.50
C TYR A 16 7.22 14.26 -9.80
N ARG A 17 8.18 13.95 -8.92
CA ARG A 17 9.11 12.82 -9.14
C ARG A 17 8.44 11.45 -9.06
N LEU A 18 7.36 11.31 -8.31
CA LEU A 18 6.54 10.10 -8.27
C LEU A 18 5.72 9.92 -9.57
N ILE A 19 5.38 11.00 -10.26
CA ILE A 19 4.48 11.02 -11.42
C ILE A 19 5.26 11.11 -12.75
N GLU A 20 6.37 11.87 -12.80
CA GLU A 20 7.25 12.06 -13.96
C GLU A 20 8.26 10.93 -14.18
N SER A 21 7.85 9.68 -13.94
CA SER A 21 8.50 8.55 -14.61
C SER A 21 7.70 8.13 -15.85
N PRO A 22 7.55 8.95 -16.91
CA PRO A 22 7.00 8.44 -18.14
C PRO A 22 8.09 7.71 -18.91
N VAL A 23 7.91 6.39 -19.02
CA VAL A 23 8.27 5.63 -20.23
C VAL A 23 9.76 5.62 -20.59
N GLN A 24 10.51 4.74 -19.94
CA GLN A 24 11.26 3.76 -20.73
C GLN A 24 10.91 2.35 -20.23
N GLU A 25 10.47 1.56 -21.19
CA GLU A 25 10.27 0.12 -21.12
C GLU A 25 11.50 -0.55 -20.50
N GLU A 26 11.38 -0.92 -19.23
CA GLU A 26 11.95 -2.13 -18.67
C GLU A 26 11.57 -2.16 -17.20
N LYS A 27 11.48 -3.37 -16.65
CA LYS A 27 11.17 -3.66 -15.25
C LYS A 27 12.07 -2.86 -14.31
N SER A 28 11.69 -1.64 -13.98
CA SER A 28 12.37 -0.83 -12.99
C SER A 28 11.33 -0.38 -11.99
N SER A 29 11.06 -1.28 -11.04
CA SER A 29 10.86 -0.91 -9.65
C SER A 29 12.02 0.00 -9.22
N LYS A 30 11.97 1.29 -9.61
CA LYS A 30 13.03 2.23 -9.30
C LYS A 30 12.92 2.50 -7.81
N ASP A 31 13.78 1.83 -7.07
CA ASP A 31 13.83 1.94 -5.63
C ASP A 31 14.26 3.36 -5.26
N LEU A 32 13.29 4.21 -4.89
CA LEU A 32 13.56 5.57 -4.41
C LEU A 32 14.31 5.55 -3.07
N SER A 33 14.56 4.37 -2.48
CA SER A 33 15.43 4.21 -1.32
C SER A 33 16.87 4.63 -1.59
N GLU A 34 17.30 4.92 -2.83
CA GLU A 34 18.64 5.44 -3.14
C GLU A 34 18.69 6.94 -3.44
N ASP A 35 17.54 7.60 -3.65
CA ASP A 35 17.48 9.03 -3.99
C ASP A 35 17.87 9.89 -2.78
N VAL A 36 18.98 10.62 -2.91
CA VAL A 36 19.60 11.42 -1.85
C VAL A 36 18.66 12.52 -1.33
N GLU A 37 17.88 13.13 -2.23
CA GLU A 37 16.99 14.23 -1.89
C GLU A 37 15.74 13.70 -1.15
N THR A 38 15.23 12.54 -1.57
CA THR A 38 14.16 11.80 -0.90
C THR A 38 14.61 11.33 0.48
N LYS A 39 15.84 10.80 0.61
CA LYS A 39 16.44 10.49 1.93
C LYS A 39 16.58 11.72 2.82
N MET A 40 16.94 12.87 2.26
CA MET A 40 17.04 14.12 3.02
C MET A 40 15.66 14.57 3.52
N ILE A 41 14.62 14.51 2.67
CA ILE A 41 13.25 14.85 3.07
C ILE A 41 12.76 13.86 4.13
N VAL A 42 12.90 12.56 3.90
CA VAL A 42 12.49 11.53 4.87
C VAL A 42 13.23 11.72 6.20
N SER A 43 14.55 11.89 6.21
CA SER A 43 15.31 12.07 7.45
C SER A 43 14.93 13.35 8.21
N LYS A 44 14.64 14.45 7.49
CA LYS A 44 14.17 15.72 8.05
C LYS A 44 12.80 15.59 8.74
N TYR A 45 11.90 14.78 8.18
CA TYR A 45 10.52 14.70 8.66
C TYR A 45 10.18 13.42 9.44
N LYS A 46 11.00 12.37 9.43
CA LYS A 46 10.74 11.04 10.06
C LYS A 46 10.39 11.10 11.55
N ARG A 47 10.90 12.09 12.29
CA ARG A 47 10.64 12.26 13.74
C ARG A 47 9.61 13.34 14.06
N THR A 48 8.94 13.90 13.06
CA THR A 48 7.94 14.94 13.26
C THR A 48 6.57 14.35 13.57
N GLU A 49 5.72 15.15 14.20
CA GLU A 49 4.30 14.82 14.42
C GLU A 49 3.57 14.49 13.11
N TYR A 50 3.99 15.08 11.98
CA TYR A 50 3.45 14.77 10.66
C TYR A 50 3.73 13.33 10.23
N ALA A 51 4.95 12.84 10.42
CA ALA A 51 5.28 11.45 10.14
C ALA A 51 4.52 10.49 11.06
N LYS A 52 4.36 10.86 12.34
CA LYS A 52 3.55 10.09 13.29
C LYS A 52 2.07 10.02 12.87
N ASN A 53 1.47 11.15 12.52
CA ASN A 53 0.07 11.23 12.07
C ASN A 53 -0.14 10.49 10.75
N LEU A 54 0.82 10.58 9.83
CA LEU A 54 0.80 9.83 8.58
C LEU A 54 0.84 8.32 8.85
N ASN A 55 1.73 7.86 9.73
CA ASN A 55 1.81 6.44 10.11
C ASN A 55 0.52 5.96 10.78
N GLU A 56 -0.06 6.73 11.70
CA GLU A 56 -1.35 6.41 12.34
C GLU A 56 -2.48 6.29 11.30
N ARG A 57 -2.54 7.20 10.32
CA ARG A 57 -3.54 7.14 9.24
C ARG A 57 -3.34 5.96 8.30
N MET A 58 -2.09 5.66 7.96
CA MET A 58 -1.75 4.48 7.17
C MET A 58 -2.13 3.20 7.92
N ASP A 59 -1.86 3.13 9.22
CA ASP A 59 -2.23 1.98 10.07
C ASP A 59 -3.74 1.74 10.08
N ILE A 60 -4.54 2.79 10.33
CA ILE A 60 -6.00 2.74 10.24
C ILE A 60 -6.46 2.25 8.87
N SER A 61 -5.84 2.75 7.80
CA SER A 61 -6.21 2.39 6.42
C SER A 61 -5.89 0.93 6.11
N ILE A 62 -4.74 0.43 6.55
CA ILE A 62 -4.33 -0.96 6.39
C ILE A 62 -5.26 -1.89 7.18
N HIS A 63 -5.62 -1.53 8.40
CA HIS A 63 -6.59 -2.30 9.19
C HIS A 63 -7.95 -2.39 8.51
N LYS A 64 -8.47 -1.28 7.98
CA LYS A 64 -9.74 -1.29 7.22
C LYS A 64 -9.65 -2.22 6.01
N LEU A 65 -8.56 -2.12 5.24
CA LEU A 65 -8.34 -2.95 4.06
C LEU A 65 -8.30 -4.45 4.41
N ARG A 66 -7.60 -4.84 5.47
CA ARG A 66 -7.55 -6.24 5.95
C ARG A 66 -8.93 -6.76 6.35
N ASN A 67 -9.73 -5.96 7.06
CA ASN A 67 -11.09 -6.36 7.44
C ASN A 67 -12.00 -6.53 6.22
N SER A 68 -11.89 -5.63 5.24
CA SER A 68 -12.63 -5.74 3.98
C SER A 68 -12.23 -6.98 3.19
N LEU A 69 -10.94 -7.31 3.10
CA LEU A 69 -10.47 -8.53 2.44
C LEU A 69 -11.01 -9.80 3.12
N ALA A 70 -11.02 -9.85 4.45
CA ALA A 70 -11.61 -10.96 5.20
C ALA A 70 -13.11 -11.12 4.91
N ALA A 71 -13.86 -10.02 4.85
CA ALA A 71 -15.28 -10.04 4.51
C ALA A 71 -15.53 -10.52 3.07
N ILE A 72 -14.70 -10.07 2.11
CA ILE A 72 -14.77 -10.51 0.71
C ILE A 72 -14.45 -12.01 0.61
N SER A 73 -13.42 -12.48 1.33
CA SER A 73 -13.06 -13.91 1.36
C SER A 73 -14.21 -14.77 1.88
N LEU A 74 -14.87 -14.35 2.96
CA LEU A 74 -16.03 -15.05 3.50
C LEU A 74 -17.21 -15.06 2.50
N ALA A 75 -17.48 -13.92 1.86
CA ALA A 75 -18.53 -13.82 0.85
C ALA A 75 -18.24 -14.73 -0.36
N ALA A 76 -16.98 -14.78 -0.81
CA ALA A 76 -16.54 -15.67 -1.88
C ALA A 76 -16.71 -17.15 -1.49
N GLU A 77 -16.40 -17.52 -0.24
CA GLU A 77 -16.59 -18.88 0.25
C GLU A 77 -18.07 -19.28 0.31
N ILE A 78 -18.95 -18.38 0.76
CA ILE A 78 -20.40 -18.60 0.77
C ILE A 78 -20.91 -18.77 -0.66
N LEU A 79 -20.47 -17.93 -1.59
CA LEU A 79 -20.85 -18.03 -3.00
C LEU A 79 -20.37 -19.34 -3.62
N ARG A 80 -19.12 -19.75 -3.35
CA ARG A 80 -18.57 -21.03 -3.81
C ARG A 80 -19.42 -22.22 -3.36
N LYS A 81 -19.95 -22.19 -2.14
CA LYS A 81 -20.82 -23.24 -1.60
C LYS A 81 -22.22 -23.27 -2.25
N ARG A 82 -22.65 -22.18 -2.90
CA ARG A 82 -23.99 -22.03 -3.50
C ARG A 82 -24.03 -22.22 -5.01
N VAL A 83 -22.90 -22.05 -5.69
CA VAL A 83 -22.83 -22.26 -7.14
C VAL A 83 -22.72 -23.75 -7.48
N GLU A 84 -23.02 -24.09 -8.73
CA GLU A 84 -22.80 -25.43 -9.26
C GLU A 84 -21.33 -25.84 -9.13
N LYS A 85 -21.09 -27.07 -8.68
CA LYS A 85 -19.75 -27.65 -8.62
C LYS A 85 -19.33 -28.12 -10.00
N ASN A 86 -18.57 -27.28 -10.69
CA ASN A 86 -17.92 -27.62 -11.94
C ASN A 86 -16.49 -27.02 -11.95
N GLU A 87 -15.64 -27.58 -12.81
CA GLU A 87 -14.23 -27.23 -12.91
C GLU A 87 -14.01 -25.75 -13.22
N SER A 88 -14.87 -25.16 -14.05
CA SER A 88 -14.83 -23.74 -14.38
C SER A 88 -15.00 -22.87 -13.14
N ASN A 89 -16.06 -23.11 -12.36
CA ASN A 89 -16.34 -22.39 -11.12
C ASN A 89 -15.23 -22.58 -10.09
N ASP A 90 -14.72 -23.81 -9.91
CA ASP A 90 -13.61 -24.07 -8.99
C ASP A 90 -12.35 -23.26 -9.38
N ASN A 91 -12.00 -23.22 -10.67
CA ASN A 91 -10.89 -22.41 -11.18
C ASN A 91 -11.11 -20.91 -10.94
N TYR A 92 -12.32 -20.40 -11.17
CA TYR A 92 -12.67 -19.01 -10.88
C TYR A 92 -12.50 -18.66 -9.39
N PHE A 93 -13.01 -19.50 -8.49
CA PHE A 93 -12.86 -19.25 -7.05
C PHE A 93 -11.40 -19.38 -6.60
N GLU A 94 -10.63 -20.31 -7.15
CA GLU A 94 -9.20 -20.41 -6.87
C GLU A 94 -8.46 -19.11 -7.25
N MET A 95 -8.75 -18.54 -8.42
CA MET A 95 -8.19 -17.25 -8.84
C MET A 95 -8.58 -16.12 -7.88
N ILE A 96 -9.84 -16.07 -7.42
CA ILE A 96 -10.32 -15.09 -6.44
C ILE A 96 -9.55 -15.21 -5.13
N PHE A 97 -9.45 -16.41 -4.55
CA PHE A 97 -8.75 -16.62 -3.28
C PHE A 97 -7.25 -16.32 -3.39
N LYS A 98 -6.62 -16.66 -4.52
CA LYS A 98 -5.22 -16.31 -4.79
C LYS A 98 -5.02 -14.79 -4.86
N GLY A 99 -5.95 -14.07 -5.51
CA GLY A 99 -5.96 -12.62 -5.58
C GLY A 99 -6.09 -11.97 -4.19
N ILE A 100 -7.04 -12.45 -3.38
CA ILE A 100 -7.23 -12.00 -1.99
C ILE A 100 -5.97 -12.23 -1.17
N GLY A 101 -5.38 -13.43 -1.23
CA GLY A 101 -4.15 -13.75 -0.48
C GLY A 101 -2.96 -12.87 -0.87
N SER A 102 -2.84 -12.50 -2.16
CA SER A 102 -1.81 -11.56 -2.62
C SER A 102 -2.01 -10.15 -2.04
N LEU A 103 -3.26 -9.68 -2.00
CA LEU A 103 -3.62 -8.38 -1.40
C LEU A 103 -3.40 -8.37 0.11
N GLU A 104 -3.71 -9.45 0.82
CA GLU A 104 -3.42 -9.60 2.24
C GLU A 104 -1.92 -9.59 2.53
N CYS A 105 -1.13 -10.26 1.69
CA CYS A 105 0.33 -10.25 1.79
C CYS A 105 0.89 -8.82 1.60
N THR A 106 0.38 -8.11 0.59
CA THR A 106 0.74 -6.70 0.33
C THR A 106 0.37 -5.81 1.51
N ALA A 107 -0.84 -5.95 2.05
CA ALA A 107 -1.31 -5.20 3.22
C ALA A 107 -0.45 -5.47 4.46
N LYS A 108 -0.04 -6.74 4.67
CA LYS A 108 0.85 -7.14 5.77
C LYS A 108 2.24 -6.53 5.61
N ASN A 109 2.77 -6.49 4.39
CA ASN A 109 4.06 -5.86 4.13
C ASN A 109 3.99 -4.34 4.34
N LEU A 110 2.93 -3.68 3.87
CA LEU A 110 2.69 -2.27 4.15
C LEU A 110 2.60 -1.98 5.65
N PHE A 111 1.90 -2.82 6.41
CA PHE A 111 1.83 -2.69 7.87
C PHE A 111 3.23 -2.75 8.49
N LYS A 112 4.04 -3.76 8.13
CA LYS A 112 5.42 -3.87 8.64
C LYS A 112 6.25 -2.62 8.33
N THR A 113 6.15 -2.09 7.11
CA THR A 113 6.91 -0.90 6.69
C THR A 113 6.49 0.36 7.44
N VAL A 114 5.20 0.52 7.72
CA VAL A 114 4.66 1.75 8.35
C VAL A 114 4.77 1.69 9.87
N SER A 115 4.58 0.50 10.45
CA SER A 115 4.53 0.34 11.90
C SER A 115 5.90 0.38 12.57
N ASP A 116 7.01 0.33 11.81
CA ASP A 116 8.43 0.44 12.23
C ASP A 116 8.61 0.44 13.76
N LYS A 117 8.30 -0.73 14.32
CA LYS A 117 8.58 -1.22 15.66
C LYS A 117 9.66 -2.28 15.46
#